data_AF-A0A068UV96-F1
#
_entry.id   AF-A0A068UV96-F1
#
_cell.length_a   1.000
_cell.length_b   1.000
_cell.length_c   1.000
_cell.angle_alpha   90.00
_cell.angle_beta   90.00
_cell.angle_gamma   90.00
#
_symmetry.space_group_name_H-M   'P 1'
#
loop_
_entity.id
_entity.type
_entity.pdbx_description
1 polymer ?
#
loop_
_entity_poly.entity_id
_entity_poly.type
_entity_poly.pdbx_seq_one_letter_code
_entity_poly.pdbx_strand_id
1 'polypeptide(L)'
;MIHGPCGKMNKESPCMRNSVCRNHYPKGYSDHTTHGEDSYPHYRKRDDGQKIRVKGYDLDNRWIIPYTPYLLALIDCHINVEICSTIKLVKYLYNYIFKGHDVVNFHIIADETPQDVDEIKEFQQGRWVSAPKALWRIYAFRLNEMTPAIYSLQVHLPDHQYVSFDQNSDLSQLLKNIDFSKTMLTEFFRMNRVNKKAQNLKCLYGEFAEHFVWTPGKRKWTERSKQKVISRLVTVKPSKGDKYYLRLLLSHVRAPTSFDDLLTVNGCRMNSFREAALQLGLLESNSNIEETLEEAAGFQMPSSVRFLFATLLLHCAPTNPSLLWEKFEMELSRDFERAQVQAHHSTAEIRRKVLLDINKSLQQMGSHISEYKLIADDGSLNCHESMTKEVDSEMSIVVSPEDLLIASKLNAEQKRAYDLILETVFSSKGQSFSLMVWGTREKHFYIVRFLQHLDHRGTLQ
;
A
#
# COMPACT_ATOMS: atom_id res chain seq x y z
N MET A 1 28.87 -21.67 20.42
CA MET A 1 29.78 -20.92 19.51
C MET A 1 30.67 -20.00 20.34
N ILE A 2 31.97 -19.89 20.02
CA ILE A 2 32.93 -19.07 20.79
C ILE A 2 33.63 -18.03 19.91
N HIS A 3 33.79 -16.82 20.43
CA HIS A 3 34.62 -15.80 19.80
C HIS A 3 36.09 -16.17 19.96
N GLY A 4 36.85 -16.16 18.87
CA GLY A 4 38.28 -16.45 18.91
C GLY A 4 39.05 -15.46 19.79
N PRO A 5 40.23 -15.86 20.32
CA PRO A 5 41.05 -14.98 21.14
C PRO A 5 41.41 -13.71 20.35
N CYS A 6 41.29 -12.55 21.00
CA CYS A 6 41.62 -11.25 20.42
C CYS A 6 42.14 -10.29 21.50
N GLY A 7 42.46 -9.05 21.13
CA GLY A 7 42.93 -8.05 22.07
C GLY A 7 44.36 -8.33 22.51
N LYS A 8 44.58 -8.40 23.83
CA LYS A 8 45.91 -8.69 24.40
C LYS A 8 46.41 -10.09 24.06
N MET A 9 45.49 -11.06 23.89
CA MET A 9 45.83 -12.44 23.57
C MET A 9 46.28 -12.60 22.11
N ASN A 10 45.63 -11.89 21.19
CA ASN A 10 45.99 -11.89 19.78
C ASN A 10 45.61 -10.56 19.12
N LYS A 11 46.62 -9.77 18.75
CA LYS A 11 46.46 -8.46 18.11
C LYS A 11 46.17 -8.53 16.61
N GLU A 12 46.48 -9.65 15.97
CA GLU A 12 46.31 -9.88 14.54
C GLU A 12 44.92 -10.41 14.18
N SER A 13 44.07 -10.66 15.18
CA SER A 13 42.72 -11.16 14.96
C SER A 13 41.90 -10.19 14.07
N PRO A 14 41.13 -10.69 13.08
CA PRO A 14 40.38 -9.84 12.12
C PRO A 14 39.37 -8.87 12.75
N CYS A 15 38.97 -9.11 14.01
CA CYS A 15 38.05 -8.25 14.73
C CYS A 15 38.72 -7.01 15.35
N MET A 16 40.04 -6.90 15.32
CA MET A 16 40.79 -5.79 15.94
C MET A 16 40.72 -4.52 15.09
N ARG A 17 40.35 -3.39 15.72
CA ARG A 17 40.42 -2.03 15.15
C ARG A 17 40.94 -1.08 16.21
N ASN A 18 41.94 -0.26 15.88
CA ASN A 18 42.56 0.70 16.81
C ASN A 18 42.95 0.06 18.16
N SER A 19 43.55 -1.13 18.12
CA SER A 19 43.95 -1.91 19.31
C SER A 19 42.81 -2.37 20.23
N VAL A 20 41.55 -2.28 19.80
CA VAL A 20 40.37 -2.74 20.53
C VAL A 20 39.58 -3.73 19.66
N CYS A 21 38.96 -4.73 20.27
CA CYS A 21 38.04 -5.61 19.56
C CYS A 21 36.79 -4.81 19.14
N ARG A 22 36.48 -4.79 17.84
CA ARG A 22 35.28 -4.16 17.26
C ARG A 22 33.99 -4.65 17.91
N ASN A 23 33.98 -5.91 18.35
CA ASN A 23 32.82 -6.55 18.98
C ASN A 23 32.89 -6.51 20.51
N HIS A 24 33.88 -5.84 21.09
CA HIS A 24 34.09 -5.63 22.53
C HIS A 24 34.17 -6.94 23.33
N TYR A 25 35.01 -7.87 22.86
CA TYR A 25 35.38 -9.07 23.61
C TYR A 25 36.72 -8.88 24.34
N PRO A 26 36.89 -9.49 25.54
CA PRO A 26 35.88 -10.25 26.29
C PRO A 26 34.75 -9.36 26.82
N LYS A 27 33.52 -9.91 26.92
CA LYS A 27 32.39 -9.21 27.54
C LYS A 27 32.54 -9.18 29.07
N GLY A 28 31.82 -8.28 29.74
CA GLY A 28 31.72 -8.31 31.20
C GLY A 28 30.92 -9.53 31.69
N TYR A 29 31.18 -9.96 32.93
CA TYR A 29 30.27 -10.87 33.62
C TYR A 29 28.97 -10.13 33.99
N SER A 30 27.86 -10.86 34.00
CA SER A 30 26.53 -10.36 34.35
C SER A 30 25.66 -11.50 34.87
N ASP A 31 25.03 -11.33 36.03
CA ASP A 31 24.18 -12.36 36.64
C ASP A 31 22.80 -12.48 35.98
N HIS A 32 22.37 -11.43 35.28
CA HIS A 32 21.10 -11.35 34.58
C HIS A 32 21.28 -10.77 33.19
N THR A 33 20.35 -11.10 32.28
CA THR A 33 20.29 -10.45 30.97
C THR A 33 19.56 -9.12 31.14
N THR A 34 20.20 -8.02 30.74
CA THR A 34 19.60 -6.68 30.81
C THR A 34 19.49 -6.06 29.42
N HIS A 35 18.50 -5.18 29.26
CA HIS A 35 18.20 -4.52 27.99
C HIS A 35 18.13 -3.00 28.22
N GLY A 36 18.95 -2.22 27.50
CA GLY A 36 18.93 -0.76 27.54
C GLY A 36 18.00 -0.17 26.48
N GLU A 37 17.55 1.08 26.67
CA GLU A 37 16.51 1.70 25.82
C GLU A 37 16.97 1.99 24.36
N ASP A 38 18.28 1.93 24.10
CA ASP A 38 18.89 2.08 22.77
C ASP A 38 20.29 1.38 22.71
N SER A 39 20.41 0.19 23.30
CA SER A 39 21.67 -0.58 23.29
C SER A 39 21.46 -2.06 22.96
N TYR A 40 22.54 -2.73 22.56
CA TYR A 40 22.53 -4.19 22.47
C TYR A 40 22.22 -4.81 23.84
N PRO A 41 21.52 -5.95 23.89
CA PRO A 41 21.29 -6.66 25.14
C PRO A 41 22.61 -7.09 25.78
N HIS A 42 22.73 -6.89 27.08
CA HIS A 42 23.82 -7.42 27.88
C HIS A 42 23.39 -8.79 28.41
N TYR A 43 23.86 -9.85 27.76
CA TYR A 43 23.49 -11.21 28.16
C TYR A 43 24.08 -11.61 29.50
N ARG A 44 23.31 -12.42 30.23
CA ARG A 44 23.80 -13.14 31.40
C ARG A 44 25.05 -13.96 31.05
N LYS A 45 26.14 -13.64 31.70
CA LYS A 45 27.44 -14.31 31.62
C LYS A 45 27.94 -14.48 33.05
N ARG A 46 27.58 -15.60 33.69
CA ARG A 46 28.02 -15.91 35.06
C ARG A 46 29.47 -16.35 35.05
N ASP A 47 30.18 -16.02 36.13
CA ASP A 47 31.46 -16.65 36.44
C ASP A 47 31.19 -17.99 37.11
N ASP A 48 31.24 -19.06 36.32
CA ASP A 48 31.05 -20.44 36.77
C ASP A 48 32.38 -21.19 36.93
N GLY A 49 33.51 -20.48 36.77
CA GLY A 49 34.86 -21.06 36.81
C GLY A 49 35.21 -21.97 35.63
N GLN A 50 34.29 -22.21 34.68
CA GLN A 50 34.54 -23.09 33.56
C GLN A 50 35.36 -22.39 32.47
N LYS A 51 36.37 -23.09 31.95
CA LYS A 51 37.24 -22.60 30.88
C LYS A 51 37.40 -23.65 29.82
N ILE A 52 37.46 -23.21 28.57
CA ILE A 52 37.74 -24.06 27.40
C ILE A 52 38.98 -23.56 26.69
N ARG A 53 39.82 -24.49 26.23
CA ARG A 53 41.05 -24.15 25.53
C ARG A 53 40.80 -23.98 24.04
N VAL A 54 41.02 -22.77 23.52
CA VAL A 54 40.81 -22.43 22.10
C VAL A 54 42.07 -21.73 21.57
N LYS A 55 42.65 -22.30 20.51
CA LYS A 55 43.88 -21.80 19.88
C LYS A 55 45.02 -21.52 20.89
N GLY A 56 45.15 -22.39 21.89
CA GLY A 56 46.19 -22.31 22.92
C GLY A 56 45.86 -21.45 24.15
N TYR A 57 44.75 -20.69 24.13
CA TYR A 57 44.32 -19.82 25.23
C TYR A 57 43.11 -20.40 25.97
N ASP A 58 43.05 -20.17 27.28
CA ASP A 58 41.89 -20.54 28.10
C ASP A 58 40.85 -19.43 28.08
N LEU A 59 39.67 -19.74 27.54
CA LEU A 59 38.56 -18.81 27.38
C LEU A 59 37.39 -19.24 28.28
N ASP A 60 36.80 -18.27 28.97
CA ASP A 60 35.62 -18.46 29.82
C ASP A 60 34.33 -17.99 29.12
N ASN A 61 33.23 -17.99 29.88
CA ASN A 61 31.89 -17.60 29.42
C ASN A 61 31.83 -16.19 28.77
N ARG A 62 32.79 -15.30 29.05
CA ARG A 62 32.85 -13.95 28.46
C ARG A 62 33.12 -13.94 26.95
N TRP A 63 33.59 -15.05 26.41
CA TRP A 63 33.92 -15.23 25.00
C TRP A 63 32.81 -15.90 24.19
N ILE A 64 31.74 -16.37 24.85
CA ILE A 64 30.63 -17.04 24.17
C ILE A 64 29.80 -16.03 23.37
N ILE A 65 29.58 -16.33 22.09
CA ILE A 65 28.73 -15.57 21.18
C ILE A 65 27.27 -16.01 21.42
N PRO A 66 26.29 -15.10 21.52
CA PRO A 66 24.87 -15.46 21.60
C PRO A 66 24.44 -16.38 20.45
N TYR A 67 23.83 -17.51 20.79
CA TYR A 67 23.42 -18.49 19.79
C TYR A 67 22.23 -19.31 20.27
N THR A 68 21.53 -19.93 19.32
CA THR A 68 20.51 -20.94 19.60
C THR A 68 21.00 -22.28 19.06
N PRO A 69 21.23 -23.31 19.91
CA PRO A 69 21.70 -24.62 19.45
C PRO A 69 20.84 -25.21 18.33
N TYR A 70 19.51 -25.07 18.45
CA TYR A 70 18.56 -25.51 17.42
C TYR A 70 18.78 -24.84 16.06
N LEU A 71 18.94 -23.51 16.02
CA LEU A 71 19.12 -22.79 14.75
C LEU A 71 20.48 -23.08 14.11
N LEU A 72 21.54 -23.26 14.92
CA LEU A 72 22.83 -23.70 14.39
C LEU A 72 22.74 -25.09 13.77
N ALA A 73 22.04 -26.03 14.42
CA ALA A 73 21.87 -27.37 13.89
C ALA A 73 20.97 -27.41 12.64
N LEU A 74 19.93 -26.56 12.59
CA LEU A 74 18.99 -26.51 11.47
C LEU A 74 19.60 -25.90 10.21
N ILE A 75 20.40 -24.84 10.36
CA ILE A 75 20.91 -24.04 9.24
C ILE A 75 22.35 -24.42 8.87
N ASP A 76 23.03 -25.20 9.73
CA ASP A 76 24.41 -25.68 9.55
C ASP A 76 25.40 -24.56 9.20
N CYS A 77 25.27 -23.41 9.87
CA CYS A 77 26.19 -22.29 9.67
C CYS A 77 26.42 -21.47 10.96
N HIS A 78 27.49 -20.66 10.96
CA HIS A 78 27.82 -19.80 12.09
C HIS A 78 26.92 -18.57 12.15
N ILE A 79 25.84 -18.66 12.91
CA ILE A 79 24.87 -17.57 13.13
C ILE A 79 25.00 -17.00 14.55
N ASN A 80 25.16 -15.68 14.66
CA ASN A 80 24.95 -14.94 15.91
C ASN A 80 23.45 -14.68 16.08
N VAL A 81 22.86 -15.09 17.20
CA VAL A 81 21.43 -14.91 17.47
C VAL A 81 21.25 -13.91 18.60
N GLU A 82 20.69 -12.74 18.26
CA GLU A 82 20.48 -11.65 19.20
C GLU A 82 18.99 -11.55 19.60
N ILE A 83 18.71 -11.28 20.88
CA ILE A 83 17.36 -10.96 21.35
C ILE A 83 17.04 -9.54 20.93
N CYS A 84 15.87 -9.38 20.32
CA CYS A 84 15.38 -8.11 19.84
C CYS A 84 13.94 -7.89 20.29
N SER A 85 13.72 -7.03 21.28
CA SER A 85 12.40 -6.83 21.93
C SER A 85 11.82 -5.42 21.77
N THR A 86 12.49 -4.50 21.06
CA THR A 86 12.00 -3.11 20.93
C THR A 86 11.08 -2.91 19.72
N ILE A 87 10.01 -2.13 19.92
CA ILE A 87 9.11 -1.66 18.86
C ILE A 87 9.87 -0.91 17.75
N LYS A 88 10.97 -0.22 18.09
CA LYS A 88 11.83 0.47 17.12
C LYS A 88 12.41 -0.49 16.09
N LEU A 89 12.86 -1.68 16.51
CA LEU A 89 13.37 -2.68 15.56
C LEU A 89 12.25 -3.30 14.74
N VAL A 90 11.08 -3.57 15.32
CA VAL A 90 9.92 -4.05 14.53
C VAL A 90 9.62 -3.04 13.43
N LYS A 91 9.54 -1.74 13.76
CA LYS A 91 9.40 -0.68 12.76
C LYS A 91 10.53 -0.69 11.72
N TYR A 92 11.76 -0.92 12.15
CA TYR A 92 12.93 -0.99 11.26
C TYR A 92 12.86 -2.21 10.32
N LEU A 93 12.58 -3.40 10.84
CA LEU A 93 12.48 -4.65 10.08
C LEU A 93 11.37 -4.53 9.02
N TYR A 94 10.19 -4.07 9.42
CA TYR A 94 9.09 -3.84 8.49
C TYR A 94 9.43 -2.75 7.47
N ASN A 95 10.08 -1.66 7.86
CA ASN A 95 10.54 -0.65 6.91
C ASN A 95 11.49 -1.19 5.84
N TYR A 96 12.34 -2.18 6.14
CA TYR A 96 13.27 -2.75 5.16
C TYR A 96 12.67 -3.90 4.35
N ILE A 97 11.80 -4.71 4.94
CA ILE A 97 11.08 -5.78 4.22
C ILE A 97 10.04 -5.18 3.25
N PHE A 98 9.37 -4.10 3.67
CA PHE A 98 8.33 -3.42 2.90
C PHE A 98 8.81 -2.15 2.22
N LYS A 99 10.10 -1.79 2.35
CA LYS A 99 10.72 -0.90 1.35
C LYS A 99 10.58 -1.63 0.03
N GLY A 100 9.72 -1.10 -0.83
CA GLY A 100 9.41 -1.70 -2.12
C GLY A 100 10.66 -1.86 -2.97
N HIS A 101 10.47 -2.36 -4.18
CA HIS A 101 11.58 -2.34 -5.13
C HIS A 101 11.97 -0.89 -5.36
N ASP A 102 13.21 -0.53 -5.01
CA ASP A 102 13.74 0.82 -5.16
C ASP A 102 13.58 1.24 -6.62
N VAL A 103 12.61 2.12 -6.87
CA VAL A 103 12.52 2.87 -8.11
C VAL A 103 13.49 4.02 -7.93
N VAL A 104 14.46 4.10 -8.83
CA VAL A 104 15.47 5.16 -8.83
C VAL A 104 15.15 6.07 -9.99
N ASN A 105 15.13 7.36 -9.70
CA ASN A 105 15.12 8.40 -10.72
C ASN A 105 16.58 8.67 -11.08
N PHE A 106 16.92 8.56 -12.35
CA PHE A 106 18.28 8.81 -12.83
C PHE A 106 18.24 9.73 -14.05
N HIS A 107 19.27 10.57 -14.14
CA HIS A 107 19.47 11.51 -15.22
C HIS A 107 20.37 10.87 -16.28
N ILE A 108 19.91 10.80 -17.52
CA ILE A 108 20.70 10.28 -18.64
C ILE A 108 21.53 11.43 -19.22
N ILE A 109 22.83 11.41 -18.97
CA ILE A 109 23.77 12.36 -19.58
C ILE A 109 24.18 11.81 -20.95
N ALA A 110 23.79 12.47 -22.03
CA ALA A 110 24.35 12.23 -23.36
C ALA A 110 25.62 13.07 -23.54
N ASP A 111 26.63 12.55 -24.24
CA ASP A 111 27.90 13.26 -24.50
C ASP A 111 27.73 14.47 -25.44
N GLU A 112 26.63 14.52 -26.20
CA GLU A 112 26.27 15.63 -27.08
C GLU A 112 25.03 16.35 -26.53
N THR A 113 25.14 17.65 -26.27
CA THR A 113 24.00 18.48 -25.86
C THR A 113 23.07 18.68 -27.06
N PRO A 114 21.86 18.08 -27.09
CA PRO A 114 20.91 18.35 -28.15
C PRO A 114 20.45 19.81 -28.05
N GLN A 115 20.16 20.45 -29.20
CA GLN A 115 19.59 21.80 -29.24
C GLN A 115 18.18 21.88 -28.64
N ASP A 116 17.52 20.74 -28.44
CA ASP A 116 16.16 20.62 -27.93
C ASP A 116 16.17 19.66 -26.73
N VAL A 117 15.98 20.19 -25.53
CA VAL A 117 16.06 19.45 -24.26
C VAL A 117 14.68 18.89 -23.94
N ASP A 118 14.56 17.57 -24.05
CA ASP A 118 13.35 16.83 -23.67
C ASP A 118 13.51 16.32 -22.23
N GLU A 119 13.07 17.12 -21.26
CA GLU A 119 13.18 16.80 -19.82
C GLU A 119 12.60 15.42 -19.45
N ILE A 120 11.56 14.98 -20.16
CA ILE A 120 10.92 13.67 -19.93
C ILE A 120 11.84 12.53 -20.35
N LYS A 121 12.69 12.74 -21.36
CA LYS A 121 13.70 11.75 -21.78
C LYS A 121 14.94 11.78 -20.90
N GLU A 122 15.35 12.96 -20.42
CA GLU A 122 16.52 13.10 -19.53
C GLU A 122 16.31 12.45 -18.17
N PHE A 123 15.11 12.60 -17.58
CA PHE A 123 14.80 12.04 -16.26
C PHE A 123 13.98 10.76 -16.38
N GLN A 124 14.65 9.62 -16.28
CA GLN A 124 14.00 8.31 -16.31
C GLN A 124 13.82 7.72 -14.91
N GLN A 125 12.74 6.95 -14.75
CA GLN A 125 12.50 6.14 -13.57
C GLN A 125 12.77 4.67 -13.91
N GLY A 126 13.68 4.04 -13.19
CA GLY A 126 14.04 2.64 -13.39
C GLY A 126 13.94 1.84 -12.11
N ARG A 127 13.69 0.54 -12.27
CA ARG A 127 13.74 -0.38 -11.13
C ARG A 127 15.20 -0.76 -10.86
N TRP A 128 15.70 -0.43 -9.68
CA TRP A 128 17.03 -0.82 -9.28
C TRP A 128 17.11 -2.32 -9.00
N VAL A 129 18.17 -2.94 -9.52
CA VAL A 129 18.49 -4.35 -9.32
C VAL A 129 19.93 -4.40 -8.80
N SER A 130 20.12 -4.93 -7.60
CA SER A 130 21.46 -5.10 -7.02
C SER A 130 22.34 -6.01 -7.89
N ALA A 131 23.66 -5.77 -7.89
CA ALA A 131 24.60 -6.55 -8.69
C ALA A 131 24.47 -8.09 -8.50
N PRO A 132 24.30 -8.63 -7.28
CA PRO A 132 24.08 -10.07 -7.11
C PRO A 132 22.79 -10.57 -7.77
N LYS A 133 21.70 -9.80 -7.68
CA LYS A 133 20.41 -10.13 -8.29
C LYS A 133 20.46 -10.03 -9.82
N ALA A 134 21.23 -9.08 -10.35
CA ALA A 134 21.46 -8.94 -11.79
C ALA A 134 22.24 -10.15 -12.33
N LEU A 135 23.32 -10.56 -11.67
CA LEU A 135 24.08 -11.78 -12.02
C LEU A 135 23.17 -13.02 -11.98
N TRP A 136 22.37 -13.18 -10.93
CA TRP A 136 21.40 -14.29 -10.83
C TRP A 136 20.43 -14.35 -12.01
N ARG A 137 19.97 -13.18 -12.48
CA ARG A 137 19.09 -13.06 -13.65
C ARG A 137 19.82 -13.38 -14.95
N ILE A 138 21.03 -12.86 -15.14
CA ILE A 138 21.85 -13.09 -16.34
C ILE A 138 22.13 -14.59 -16.51
N TYR A 139 22.47 -15.29 -15.43
CA TYR A 139 22.69 -16.73 -15.44
C TYR A 139 21.41 -17.57 -15.41
N ALA A 140 20.23 -16.94 -15.48
CA ALA A 140 18.92 -17.59 -15.42
C ALA A 140 18.75 -18.55 -14.22
N PHE A 141 19.43 -18.27 -13.11
CA PHE A 141 19.24 -19.02 -11.88
C PHE A 141 17.84 -18.77 -11.32
N ARG A 142 17.23 -19.81 -10.75
CA ARG A 142 15.92 -19.67 -10.09
C ARG A 142 16.05 -18.67 -8.94
N LEU A 143 15.41 -17.51 -9.09
CA LEU A 143 15.36 -16.47 -8.06
C LEU A 143 14.45 -16.86 -6.89
N ASN A 144 13.42 -17.63 -7.18
CA ASN A 144 12.46 -18.13 -6.22
C ASN A 144 11.91 -19.46 -6.72
N GLU A 145 11.61 -20.34 -5.78
CA GLU A 145 10.82 -21.54 -6.03
C GLU A 145 9.62 -21.48 -5.10
N MET A 146 8.42 -21.39 -5.67
CA MET A 146 7.17 -21.37 -4.90
C MET A 146 6.63 -22.79 -4.86
N THR A 147 6.55 -23.36 -3.66
CA THR A 147 5.92 -24.65 -3.43
C THR A 147 4.70 -24.45 -2.53
N PRO A 148 3.47 -24.72 -3.00
CA PRO A 148 3.12 -25.21 -4.34
C PRO A 148 3.24 -24.13 -5.43
N ALA A 149 3.36 -24.55 -6.69
CA ALA A 149 3.38 -23.62 -7.83
C ALA A 149 2.04 -22.88 -7.96
N ILE A 150 2.09 -21.62 -8.42
CA ILE A 150 0.91 -20.75 -8.54
C ILE A 150 0.57 -20.50 -10.01
N TYR A 151 -0.66 -20.81 -10.43
CA TYR A 151 -1.19 -20.42 -11.74
C TYR A 151 -1.86 -19.05 -11.68
N SER A 152 -1.47 -18.15 -12.58
CA SER A 152 -2.17 -16.89 -12.78
C SER A 152 -3.28 -17.07 -13.82
N LEU A 153 -4.53 -17.07 -13.37
CA LEU A 153 -5.70 -17.26 -14.23
C LEU A 153 -6.18 -15.92 -14.79
N GLN A 154 -6.13 -15.81 -16.10
CA GLN A 154 -6.53 -14.60 -16.83
C GLN A 154 -8.05 -14.45 -16.85
N VAL A 155 -8.50 -13.19 -16.78
CA VAL A 155 -9.91 -12.79 -16.91
C VAL A 155 -10.02 -11.77 -18.03
N HIS A 156 -11.01 -11.95 -18.90
CA HIS A 156 -11.33 -11.04 -20.00
C HIS A 156 -12.83 -11.10 -20.30
N LEU A 157 -13.37 -10.02 -20.86
CA LEU A 157 -14.74 -9.98 -21.39
C LEU A 157 -14.82 -10.80 -22.70
N PRO A 158 -16.03 -11.15 -23.18
CA PRO A 158 -16.21 -11.71 -24.51
C PRO A 158 -15.47 -10.86 -25.56
N ASP A 159 -14.66 -11.51 -26.41
CA ASP A 159 -13.90 -10.88 -27.50
C ASP A 159 -12.87 -9.79 -27.10
N HIS A 160 -12.54 -9.70 -25.81
CA HIS A 160 -11.50 -8.80 -25.27
C HIS A 160 -10.28 -9.58 -24.76
N GLN A 161 -9.93 -10.68 -25.42
CA GLN A 161 -8.78 -11.50 -25.04
C GLN A 161 -7.48 -10.72 -25.21
N TYR A 162 -6.57 -10.85 -24.25
CA TYR A 162 -5.23 -10.29 -24.40
C TYR A 162 -4.41 -11.19 -25.34
N VAL A 163 -3.82 -10.58 -26.36
CA VAL A 163 -2.97 -11.26 -27.34
C VAL A 163 -1.58 -10.64 -27.29
N SER A 164 -0.55 -11.47 -27.17
CA SER A 164 0.85 -11.05 -27.22
C SER A 164 1.52 -11.70 -28.43
N PHE A 165 2.25 -10.91 -29.19
CA PHE A 165 3.01 -11.33 -30.36
C PHE A 165 4.33 -10.54 -30.40
N ASP A 166 5.32 -11.09 -31.09
CA ASP A 166 6.59 -10.39 -31.30
C ASP A 166 6.41 -9.27 -32.33
N GLN A 167 7.08 -8.14 -32.13
CA GLN A 167 6.95 -6.96 -32.99
C GLN A 167 7.29 -7.26 -34.46
N ASN A 168 8.15 -8.25 -34.72
CA ASN A 168 8.57 -8.63 -36.07
C ASN A 168 7.71 -9.77 -36.67
N SER A 169 6.67 -10.23 -35.96
CA SER A 169 5.79 -11.29 -36.46
C SER A 169 4.79 -10.75 -37.48
N ASP A 170 4.58 -11.48 -38.58
CA ASP A 170 3.50 -11.20 -39.53
C ASP A 170 2.14 -11.55 -38.88
N LEU A 171 1.33 -10.52 -38.64
CA LEU A 171 -0.01 -10.63 -38.06
C LEU A 171 -0.93 -11.54 -38.90
N SER A 172 -0.78 -11.55 -40.22
CA SER A 172 -1.62 -12.36 -41.11
C SER A 172 -1.35 -13.86 -40.94
N GLN A 173 -0.08 -14.23 -40.78
CA GLN A 173 0.30 -15.62 -40.49
C GLN A 173 -0.08 -16.01 -39.06
N LEU A 174 0.09 -15.09 -38.10
CA LEU A 174 -0.28 -15.29 -36.71
C LEU A 174 -1.77 -15.61 -36.55
N LEU A 175 -2.64 -14.83 -37.21
CA LEU A 175 -4.09 -15.02 -37.18
C LEU A 175 -4.55 -16.33 -37.83
N LYS A 176 -3.81 -16.83 -38.84
CA LYS A 176 -4.10 -18.13 -39.48
C LYS A 176 -3.69 -19.31 -38.60
N ASN A 177 -2.58 -19.18 -37.88
CA ASN A 177 -1.96 -20.29 -37.16
C ASN A 177 -2.48 -20.43 -35.72
N ILE A 178 -2.91 -19.34 -35.08
CA ILE A 178 -3.25 -19.32 -33.66
C ILE A 178 -4.72 -18.97 -33.47
N ASP A 179 -5.45 -19.91 -32.88
CA ASP A 179 -6.82 -19.70 -32.44
C ASP A 179 -6.85 -18.91 -31.12
N PHE A 180 -6.94 -17.57 -31.23
CA PHE A 180 -6.97 -16.67 -30.06
C PHE A 180 -8.24 -16.80 -29.22
N SER A 181 -9.29 -17.43 -29.74
CA SER A 181 -10.54 -17.66 -29.00
C SER A 181 -10.35 -18.63 -27.82
N LYS A 182 -9.35 -19.52 -27.89
CA LYS A 182 -9.03 -20.51 -26.85
C LYS A 182 -8.15 -19.94 -25.76
N THR A 183 -8.73 -19.41 -24.70
CA THR A 183 -8.02 -18.93 -23.52
C THR A 183 -8.20 -19.94 -22.39
N MET A 184 -7.46 -19.76 -21.29
CA MET A 184 -7.70 -20.53 -20.06
C MET A 184 -9.17 -20.46 -19.61
N LEU A 185 -9.81 -19.30 -19.79
CA LEU A 185 -11.19 -19.04 -19.38
C LEU A 185 -12.20 -19.69 -20.33
N THR A 186 -12.04 -19.52 -21.65
CA THR A 186 -13.01 -20.11 -22.60
C THR A 186 -12.91 -21.63 -22.62
N GLU A 187 -11.70 -22.17 -22.47
CA GLU A 187 -11.50 -23.61 -22.35
C GLU A 187 -11.98 -24.16 -21.00
N PHE A 188 -11.98 -23.36 -19.93
CA PHE A 188 -12.61 -23.75 -18.66
C PHE A 188 -14.13 -23.95 -18.84
N PHE A 189 -14.80 -23.01 -19.49
CA PHE A 189 -16.22 -23.15 -19.86
C PHE A 189 -16.48 -24.39 -20.72
N ARG A 190 -15.64 -24.61 -21.74
CA ARG A 190 -15.72 -25.81 -22.59
C ARG A 190 -15.57 -27.09 -21.77
N MET A 191 -14.61 -27.15 -20.85
CA MET A 191 -14.38 -28.32 -19.99
C MET A 191 -15.57 -28.62 -19.09
N ASN A 192 -16.20 -27.60 -18.50
CA ASN A 192 -17.42 -27.78 -17.71
C ASN A 192 -18.59 -28.32 -18.56
N ARG A 193 -18.61 -28.07 -19.87
CA ARG A 193 -19.61 -28.61 -20.79
C ARG A 193 -19.35 -30.05 -21.24
N VAL A 194 -18.10 -30.47 -21.42
CA VAL A 194 -17.78 -31.75 -22.10
C VAL A 194 -17.10 -32.80 -21.23
N ASN A 195 -16.38 -32.40 -20.18
CA ASN A 195 -15.59 -33.32 -19.36
C ASN A 195 -16.38 -33.75 -18.12
N LYS A 196 -16.66 -35.05 -18.00
CA LYS A 196 -17.44 -35.62 -16.86
C LYS A 196 -16.83 -35.32 -15.50
N LYS A 197 -15.49 -35.29 -15.39
CA LYS A 197 -14.81 -34.98 -14.14
C LYS A 197 -14.99 -33.52 -13.75
N ALA A 198 -14.87 -32.59 -14.70
CA ALA A 198 -15.14 -31.18 -14.46
C ALA A 198 -16.59 -30.94 -14.02
N GLN A 199 -17.54 -31.62 -14.68
CA GLN A 199 -18.97 -31.61 -14.33
C GLN A 199 -19.24 -32.14 -12.92
N ASN A 200 -18.55 -33.21 -12.52
CA ASN A 200 -18.71 -33.81 -11.20
C ASN A 200 -18.08 -32.95 -10.09
N LEU A 201 -16.91 -32.35 -10.35
CA LEU A 201 -16.19 -31.54 -9.36
C LEU A 201 -16.88 -30.20 -9.09
N LYS A 202 -17.56 -29.62 -10.09
CA LYS A 202 -18.19 -28.30 -10.02
C LYS A 202 -17.29 -27.22 -9.42
N CYS A 203 -16.08 -27.12 -9.96
CA CYS A 203 -15.07 -26.18 -9.47
C CYS A 203 -15.46 -24.72 -9.76
N LEU A 204 -15.02 -23.83 -8.88
CA LEU A 204 -14.83 -22.42 -9.21
C LEU A 204 -13.66 -22.27 -10.19
N TYR A 205 -13.60 -21.17 -10.93
CA TYR A 205 -12.47 -20.94 -11.84
C TYR A 205 -11.13 -20.93 -11.08
N GLY A 206 -11.11 -20.36 -9.87
CA GLY A 206 -9.95 -20.32 -8.99
C GLY A 206 -9.49 -21.65 -8.43
N GLU A 207 -10.35 -22.68 -8.44
CA GLU A 207 -10.03 -24.05 -7.97
C GLU A 207 -9.61 -24.95 -9.16
N PHE A 208 -9.83 -24.50 -10.40
CA PHE A 208 -9.76 -25.39 -11.56
C PHE A 208 -8.34 -25.90 -11.85
N ALA A 209 -7.31 -25.06 -11.65
CA ALA A 209 -5.92 -25.46 -11.90
C ALA A 209 -5.37 -26.47 -10.87
N GLU A 210 -6.09 -26.68 -9.76
CA GLU A 210 -5.76 -27.72 -8.78
C GLU A 210 -6.02 -29.12 -9.35
N HIS A 211 -7.01 -29.25 -10.25
CA HIS A 211 -7.42 -30.52 -10.84
C HIS A 211 -7.01 -30.68 -12.31
N PHE A 212 -6.74 -29.58 -13.01
CA PHE A 212 -6.40 -29.56 -14.42
C PHE A 212 -5.09 -28.79 -14.68
N VAL A 213 -4.39 -29.16 -15.75
CA VAL A 213 -3.14 -28.55 -16.21
C VAL A 213 -3.37 -27.87 -17.55
N TRP A 214 -3.03 -26.59 -17.64
CA TRP A 214 -3.06 -25.86 -18.91
C TRP A 214 -1.81 -26.16 -19.72
N THR A 215 -1.98 -26.55 -20.99
CA THR A 215 -0.89 -26.74 -21.94
C THR A 215 -0.88 -25.57 -22.94
N PRO A 216 0.02 -24.58 -22.81
CA PRO A 216 0.00 -23.37 -23.65
C PRO A 216 0.09 -23.66 -25.16
N GLY A 217 0.99 -24.54 -25.59
CA GLY A 217 1.17 -24.85 -27.02
C GLY A 217 -0.04 -25.53 -27.68
N LYS A 218 -0.86 -26.25 -26.90
CA LYS A 218 -2.10 -26.89 -27.38
C LYS A 218 -3.36 -26.10 -27.02
N ARG A 219 -3.20 -25.00 -26.26
CA ARG A 219 -4.27 -24.15 -25.68
C ARG A 219 -5.43 -24.97 -25.12
N LYS A 220 -5.12 -25.98 -24.30
CA LYS A 220 -6.12 -26.89 -23.72
C LYS A 220 -5.82 -27.26 -22.27
N TRP A 221 -6.87 -27.55 -21.54
CA TRP A 221 -6.80 -28.18 -20.22
C TRP A 221 -6.75 -29.70 -20.34
N THR A 222 -5.89 -30.33 -19.55
CA THR A 222 -5.82 -31.78 -19.39
C THR A 222 -5.90 -32.13 -17.92
N GLU A 223 -6.37 -33.33 -17.58
CA GLU A 223 -6.44 -33.75 -16.18
C GLU A 223 -5.06 -33.80 -15.54
N ARG A 224 -4.98 -33.30 -14.31
CA ARG A 224 -3.75 -33.34 -13.53
C ARG A 224 -3.54 -34.73 -12.95
N SER A 225 -2.32 -35.25 -13.10
CA SER A 225 -1.90 -36.54 -12.55
C SER A 225 -0.97 -36.42 -11.34
N LYS A 226 -0.17 -35.34 -11.23
CA LYS A 226 0.82 -35.14 -10.15
C LYS A 226 0.92 -33.66 -9.74
N GLN A 227 1.42 -33.42 -8.51
CA GLN A 227 1.75 -32.14 -7.87
C GLN A 227 0.58 -31.25 -7.46
N LYS A 228 0.64 -30.70 -6.23
CA LYS A 228 -0.31 -29.68 -5.75
C LYS A 228 0.06 -28.33 -6.35
N VAL A 229 -0.94 -27.62 -6.84
CA VAL A 229 -0.85 -26.29 -7.45
C VAL A 229 -1.99 -25.46 -6.87
N ILE A 230 -1.76 -24.16 -6.71
CA ILE A 230 -2.81 -23.21 -6.34
C ILE A 230 -3.03 -22.26 -7.51
N SER A 231 -4.27 -21.87 -7.78
CA SER A 231 -4.57 -20.82 -8.76
C SER A 231 -4.87 -19.49 -8.09
N ARG A 232 -4.53 -18.40 -8.77
CA ARG A 232 -4.89 -17.05 -8.40
C ARG A 232 -5.48 -16.34 -9.60
N LEU A 233 -6.72 -15.87 -9.49
CA LEU A 233 -7.31 -14.97 -10.48
C LEU A 233 -6.54 -13.64 -10.47
N VAL A 234 -6.22 -13.13 -11.66
CA VAL A 234 -5.56 -11.82 -11.82
C VAL A 234 -6.41 -10.72 -11.20
N THR A 235 -5.82 -9.89 -10.34
CA THR A 235 -6.49 -8.76 -9.70
C THR A 235 -7.06 -7.80 -10.75
N VAL A 236 -8.35 -7.55 -10.67
CA VAL A 236 -9.04 -6.54 -11.48
C VAL A 236 -9.51 -5.44 -10.52
N LYS A 237 -9.22 -4.18 -10.82
CA LYS A 237 -9.68 -3.05 -10.02
C LYS A 237 -11.18 -2.80 -10.27
N PRO A 238 -11.96 -2.36 -9.27
CA PRO A 238 -13.37 -1.99 -9.47
C PRO A 238 -13.60 -0.98 -10.61
N SER A 239 -12.64 -0.05 -10.83
CA SER A 239 -12.69 0.93 -11.93
C SER A 239 -12.65 0.33 -13.34
N LYS A 240 -12.41 -0.99 -13.48
CA LYS A 240 -12.48 -1.70 -14.77
C LYS A 240 -13.89 -2.25 -15.08
N GLY A 241 -14.91 -1.83 -14.33
CA GLY A 241 -16.33 -2.06 -14.65
C GLY A 241 -16.69 -3.53 -14.79
N ASP A 242 -17.31 -3.91 -15.91
CA ASP A 242 -17.76 -5.28 -16.19
C ASP A 242 -16.70 -6.36 -16.02
N LYS A 243 -15.43 -6.04 -16.28
CA LYS A 243 -14.34 -7.00 -16.07
C LYS A 243 -14.16 -7.35 -14.59
N TYR A 244 -14.42 -6.41 -13.68
CA TYR A 244 -14.40 -6.62 -12.24
C TYR A 244 -15.56 -7.51 -11.80
N TYR A 245 -16.77 -7.21 -12.26
CA TYR A 245 -17.97 -8.01 -11.94
C TYR A 245 -17.86 -9.43 -12.49
N LEU A 246 -17.31 -9.61 -13.71
CA LEU A 246 -17.01 -10.93 -14.25
C LEU A 246 -16.03 -11.71 -13.36
N ARG A 247 -14.94 -11.08 -12.90
CA ARG A 247 -14.00 -11.72 -11.95
C ARG A 247 -14.72 -12.12 -10.65
N LEU A 248 -15.60 -11.28 -10.15
CA LEU A 248 -16.39 -11.54 -8.95
C LEU A 248 -17.28 -12.77 -9.15
N LEU A 249 -18.02 -12.83 -10.26
CA LEU A 249 -18.85 -13.97 -10.64
C LEU A 249 -18.03 -15.26 -10.77
N LEU A 250 -16.88 -15.23 -11.46
CA LEU A 250 -15.98 -16.39 -11.60
C LEU A 250 -15.42 -16.91 -10.28
N SER A 251 -15.47 -16.11 -9.22
CA SER A 251 -15.03 -16.48 -7.88
C SER A 251 -16.15 -17.11 -7.05
N HIS A 252 -17.42 -17.02 -7.47
CA HIS A 252 -18.58 -17.48 -6.69
C HIS A 252 -19.50 -18.45 -7.45
N VAL A 253 -19.57 -18.36 -8.78
CA VAL A 253 -20.38 -19.25 -9.62
C VAL A 253 -19.59 -20.52 -9.94
N ARG A 254 -20.13 -21.66 -9.52
CA ARG A 254 -19.53 -22.98 -9.74
C ARG A 254 -19.90 -23.54 -11.11
N ALA A 255 -18.91 -24.15 -11.77
CA ALA A 255 -19.07 -24.86 -13.04
C ALA A 255 -19.74 -24.09 -14.21
N PRO A 256 -19.50 -22.77 -14.40
CA PRO A 256 -20.12 -22.05 -15.50
C PRO A 256 -19.68 -22.63 -16.86
N THR A 257 -20.62 -22.73 -17.79
CA THR A 257 -20.44 -23.35 -19.12
C THR A 257 -20.30 -22.34 -20.26
N SER A 258 -20.57 -21.07 -20.01
CA SER A 258 -20.40 -19.96 -20.94
C SER A 258 -20.40 -18.61 -20.20
N PHE A 259 -20.18 -17.51 -20.94
CA PHE A 259 -20.38 -16.16 -20.41
C PHE A 259 -21.86 -15.88 -20.12
N ASP A 260 -22.79 -16.39 -20.96
CA ASP A 260 -24.23 -16.24 -20.73
C ASP A 260 -24.72 -17.00 -19.49
N ASP A 261 -24.09 -18.13 -19.17
CA ASP A 261 -24.36 -18.88 -17.94
C ASP A 261 -24.01 -18.05 -16.70
N LEU A 262 -22.94 -17.26 -16.76
CA LEU A 262 -22.59 -16.29 -15.69
C LEU A 262 -23.56 -15.11 -15.59
N LEU A 263 -24.26 -14.78 -16.69
CA LEU A 263 -25.31 -13.77 -16.71
C LEU A 263 -26.66 -14.33 -16.24
N THR A 264 -26.80 -15.65 -16.13
CA THR A 264 -28.06 -16.30 -15.79
C THR A 264 -28.11 -16.58 -14.29
N VAL A 265 -29.02 -15.90 -13.59
CA VAL A 265 -29.23 -16.07 -12.14
C VAL A 265 -30.67 -16.50 -11.91
N ASN A 266 -30.87 -17.62 -11.20
CA ASN A 266 -32.20 -18.20 -10.95
C ASN A 266 -33.04 -18.45 -12.21
N GLY A 267 -32.40 -18.77 -13.34
CA GLY A 267 -33.07 -19.03 -14.62
C GLY A 267 -33.40 -17.78 -15.44
N CYS A 268 -33.13 -16.57 -14.92
CA CYS A 268 -33.31 -15.31 -15.64
C CYS A 268 -31.96 -14.78 -16.15
N ARG A 269 -31.89 -14.43 -17.44
CA ARG A 269 -30.70 -13.81 -18.04
C ARG A 269 -30.67 -12.31 -17.72
N MET A 270 -29.62 -11.86 -17.06
CA MET A 270 -29.38 -10.46 -16.73
C MET A 270 -28.73 -9.71 -17.90
N ASN A 271 -28.83 -8.38 -17.94
CA ASN A 271 -28.29 -7.57 -19.04
C ASN A 271 -26.80 -7.30 -18.90
N SER A 272 -26.27 -7.33 -17.66
CA SER A 272 -24.86 -7.07 -17.36
C SER A 272 -24.31 -8.00 -16.29
N PHE A 273 -22.98 -8.16 -16.27
CA PHE A 273 -22.31 -8.90 -15.20
C PHE A 273 -22.48 -8.23 -13.84
N ARG A 274 -22.67 -6.90 -13.82
CA ARG A 274 -23.00 -6.15 -12.61
C ARG A 274 -24.35 -6.57 -12.04
N GLU A 275 -25.39 -6.60 -12.86
CA GLU A 275 -26.73 -7.02 -12.46
C GLU A 275 -26.74 -8.47 -11.96
N ALA A 276 -26.06 -9.38 -12.68
CA ALA A 276 -25.91 -10.77 -12.23
C ALA A 276 -25.22 -10.87 -10.87
N ALA A 277 -24.17 -10.09 -10.63
CA ALA A 277 -23.49 -10.06 -9.34
C ALA A 277 -24.37 -9.48 -8.23
N LEU A 278 -25.18 -8.45 -8.54
CA LEU A 278 -26.14 -7.87 -7.61
C LEU A 278 -27.25 -8.86 -7.23
N GLN A 279 -27.83 -9.56 -8.20
CA GLN A 279 -28.88 -10.57 -7.98
C GLN A 279 -28.37 -11.79 -7.19
N LEU A 280 -27.09 -12.11 -7.30
CA LEU A 280 -26.43 -13.12 -6.46
C LEU A 280 -26.07 -12.61 -5.06
N GLY A 281 -26.37 -11.34 -4.72
CA GLY A 281 -26.04 -10.74 -3.44
C GLY A 281 -24.54 -10.52 -3.23
N LEU A 282 -23.74 -10.47 -4.30
CA LEU A 282 -22.28 -10.28 -4.23
C LEU A 282 -21.88 -8.80 -4.18
N LEU A 283 -22.82 -7.91 -4.48
CA LEU A 283 -22.66 -6.46 -4.38
C LEU A 283 -23.66 -5.94 -3.35
N GLU A 284 -23.22 -4.99 -2.54
CA GLU A 284 -24.16 -4.24 -1.69
C GLU A 284 -25.09 -3.42 -2.59
N SER A 285 -26.39 -3.62 -2.42
CA SER A 285 -27.41 -2.74 -2.99
C SER A 285 -27.48 -1.47 -2.14
N ASN A 286 -28.01 -0.38 -2.69
CA ASN A 286 -28.30 0.82 -1.90
C ASN A 286 -29.38 0.57 -0.82
N SER A 287 -29.97 -0.63 -0.72
CA SER A 287 -31.01 -0.95 0.27
C SER A 287 -30.54 -0.66 1.69
N ASN A 288 -29.29 -0.99 2.02
CA ASN A 288 -28.74 -0.71 3.34
C ASN A 288 -28.63 0.79 3.63
N ILE A 289 -28.22 1.60 2.65
CA ILE A 289 -28.14 3.06 2.73
C ILE A 289 -29.54 3.66 2.89
N GLU A 290 -30.51 3.16 2.12
CA GLU A 290 -31.91 3.59 2.16
C GLU A 290 -32.57 3.23 3.50
N GLU A 291 -32.44 1.98 3.96
CA GLU A 291 -32.94 1.53 5.27
C GLU A 291 -32.30 2.33 6.42
N THR A 292 -30.99 2.59 6.36
CA THR A 292 -30.29 3.40 7.36
C THR A 292 -30.82 4.84 7.41
N LEU A 293 -31.06 5.45 6.25
CA LEU A 293 -31.61 6.81 6.17
C LEU A 293 -33.08 6.86 6.58
N GLU A 294 -33.89 5.85 6.23
CA GLU A 294 -35.29 5.71 6.68
C GLU A 294 -35.37 5.57 8.19
N GLU A 295 -34.53 4.72 8.79
CA GLU A 295 -34.46 4.58 10.24
C GLU A 295 -34.05 5.89 10.90
N ALA A 296 -32.96 6.53 10.42
CA ALA A 296 -32.46 7.79 10.97
C ALA A 296 -33.49 8.93 10.86
N ALA A 297 -34.21 9.02 9.74
CA ALA A 297 -35.27 10.02 9.54
C ALA A 297 -36.42 9.89 10.56
N GLY A 298 -36.62 8.70 11.12
CA GLY A 298 -37.64 8.43 12.14
C GLY A 298 -37.34 9.03 13.52
N PHE A 299 -36.08 9.27 13.88
CA PHE A 299 -35.71 9.71 15.24
C PHE A 299 -34.64 10.80 15.33
N GLN A 300 -33.94 11.14 14.25
CA GLN A 300 -32.90 12.17 14.24
C GLN A 300 -33.40 13.52 13.75
N MET A 301 -32.66 14.58 14.10
CA MET A 301 -32.89 15.91 13.57
C MET A 301 -32.40 16.01 12.11
N PRO A 302 -33.08 16.78 11.23
CA PRO A 302 -32.70 16.89 9.82
C PRO A 302 -31.22 17.28 9.58
N SER A 303 -30.62 18.10 10.44
CA SER A 303 -29.18 18.41 10.39
C SER A 303 -28.28 17.18 10.58
N SER A 304 -28.62 16.31 11.52
CA SER A 304 -27.93 15.03 11.75
C SER A 304 -28.13 14.07 10.57
N VAL A 305 -29.34 14.04 9.98
CA VAL A 305 -29.62 13.24 8.78
C VAL A 305 -28.82 13.75 7.58
N ARG A 306 -28.65 15.07 7.41
CA ARG A 306 -27.77 15.66 6.37
C ARG A 306 -26.30 15.28 6.55
N PHE A 307 -25.79 15.28 7.78
CA PHE A 307 -24.43 14.83 8.07
C PHE A 307 -24.25 13.33 7.76
N LEU A 308 -25.22 12.50 8.17
CA LEU A 308 -25.24 11.07 7.85
C LEU A 308 -25.28 10.83 6.33
N PHE A 309 -26.12 11.58 5.61
CA PHE A 309 -26.18 11.52 4.15
C PHE A 309 -24.82 11.83 3.50
N ALA A 310 -24.13 12.90 3.94
CA ALA A 310 -22.78 13.22 3.47
C ALA A 310 -21.77 12.09 3.77
N THR A 311 -21.87 11.48 4.95
CA THR A 311 -21.01 10.36 5.38
C THR A 311 -21.23 9.13 4.49
N LEU A 312 -22.50 8.81 4.19
CA LEU A 312 -22.88 7.69 3.34
C LEU A 312 -22.44 7.92 1.89
N LEU A 313 -22.54 9.14 1.38
CA LEU A 313 -22.02 9.49 0.05
C LEU A 313 -20.52 9.18 -0.09
N LEU A 314 -19.72 9.59 0.91
CA LEU A 314 -18.27 9.45 0.86
C LEU A 314 -17.81 8.00 1.09
N HIS A 315 -18.37 7.32 2.09
CA HIS A 315 -17.84 6.03 2.55
C HIS A 315 -18.54 4.81 1.94
N CYS A 316 -19.83 4.94 1.62
CA CYS A 316 -20.61 3.83 1.05
C CYS A 316 -20.75 3.92 -0.47
N ALA A 317 -20.43 5.08 -1.07
CA ALA A 317 -20.43 5.31 -2.52
C ALA A 317 -21.69 4.78 -3.22
N PRO A 318 -22.88 5.35 -2.94
CA PRO A 318 -24.15 4.85 -3.44
C PRO A 318 -24.15 4.75 -4.97
N THR A 319 -24.82 3.71 -5.48
CA THR A 319 -24.91 3.40 -6.90
C THR A 319 -25.51 4.54 -7.74
N ASN A 320 -26.46 5.29 -7.17
CA ASN A 320 -27.09 6.44 -7.80
C ASN A 320 -27.39 7.51 -6.73
N PRO A 321 -26.43 8.42 -6.47
CA PRO A 321 -26.57 9.47 -5.47
C PRO A 321 -27.76 10.42 -5.75
N SER A 322 -28.07 10.69 -7.02
CA SER A 322 -29.15 11.60 -7.43
C SER A 322 -30.52 11.05 -7.06
N LEU A 323 -30.78 9.77 -7.34
CA LEU A 323 -32.03 9.11 -6.93
C LEU A 323 -32.17 9.03 -5.41
N LEU A 324 -31.06 8.79 -4.70
CA LEU A 324 -31.05 8.76 -3.24
C LEU A 324 -31.38 10.15 -2.66
N TRP A 325 -30.82 11.21 -3.24
CA TRP A 325 -31.15 12.58 -2.90
C TRP A 325 -32.64 12.88 -3.11
N GLU A 326 -33.19 12.57 -4.29
CA GLU A 326 -34.60 12.81 -4.60
C GLU A 326 -35.54 12.08 -3.62
N LYS A 327 -35.18 10.87 -3.19
CA LYS A 327 -35.98 10.08 -2.23
C LYS A 327 -36.04 10.74 -0.84
N PHE A 328 -34.91 11.27 -0.35
CA PHE A 328 -34.80 11.81 1.01
C PHE A 328 -34.84 13.34 1.11
N GLU A 329 -35.02 14.06 -0.02
CA GLU A 329 -35.01 15.53 -0.07
C GLU A 329 -35.92 16.16 0.99
N MET A 330 -37.15 15.66 1.12
CA MET A 330 -38.13 16.16 2.10
C MET A 330 -37.71 15.95 3.57
N GLU A 331 -37.07 14.81 3.87
CA GLU A 331 -36.58 14.53 5.23
C GLU A 331 -35.38 15.42 5.57
N LEU A 332 -34.54 15.69 4.58
CA LEU A 332 -33.36 16.54 4.69
C LEU A 332 -33.70 18.04 4.76
N SER A 333 -34.83 18.48 4.22
CA SER A 333 -35.27 19.89 4.19
C SER A 333 -36.19 20.30 5.35
N ARG A 334 -36.72 19.34 6.10
CA ARG A 334 -37.82 19.53 7.07
C ARG A 334 -37.60 20.65 8.11
N ASP A 335 -36.37 20.88 8.58
CA ASP A 335 -36.07 21.96 9.52
C ASP A 335 -36.05 23.34 8.86
N PHE A 336 -35.52 23.44 7.64
CA PHE A 336 -35.55 24.67 6.85
C PHE A 336 -36.97 25.02 6.38
N GLU A 337 -37.81 24.03 6.10
CA GLU A 337 -39.25 24.22 5.83
C GLU A 337 -40.00 24.71 7.07
N ARG A 338 -39.69 24.21 8.26
CA ARG A 338 -40.27 24.75 9.51
C ARG A 338 -39.84 26.19 9.76
N ALA A 339 -38.58 26.54 9.46
CA ALA A 339 -38.08 27.91 9.53
C ALA A 339 -38.69 28.83 8.44
N GLN A 340 -39.24 28.27 7.35
CA GLN A 340 -39.88 29.00 6.27
C GLN A 340 -41.14 29.76 6.72
N VAL A 341 -41.84 29.25 7.75
CA VAL A 341 -43.03 29.89 8.35
C VAL A 341 -42.69 31.29 8.92
N GLN A 342 -41.41 31.59 9.16
CA GLN A 342 -40.96 32.86 9.73
C GLN A 342 -40.27 33.80 8.73
N ALA A 343 -39.92 33.34 7.52
CA ALA A 343 -39.01 34.08 6.62
C ALA A 343 -39.35 34.09 5.11
N HIS A 344 -40.47 33.47 4.66
CA HIS A 344 -40.91 33.45 3.25
C HIS A 344 -39.85 32.99 2.22
N HIS A 345 -39.06 31.95 2.54
CA HIS A 345 -38.13 31.36 1.57
C HIS A 345 -38.85 30.61 0.44
N SER A 346 -38.27 30.59 -0.76
CA SER A 346 -38.76 29.74 -1.86
C SER A 346 -38.27 28.28 -1.71
N THR A 347 -38.96 27.33 -2.34
CA THR A 347 -38.56 25.89 -2.33
C THR A 347 -37.15 25.70 -2.90
N ALA A 348 -36.78 26.47 -3.93
CA ALA A 348 -35.44 26.47 -4.50
C ALA A 348 -34.37 26.98 -3.53
N GLU A 349 -34.69 27.99 -2.71
CA GLU A 349 -33.77 28.49 -1.67
C GLU A 349 -33.54 27.46 -0.56
N ILE A 350 -34.58 26.73 -0.15
CA ILE A 350 -34.48 25.67 0.85
C ILE A 350 -33.59 24.55 0.32
N ARG A 351 -33.84 24.09 -0.91
CA ARG A 351 -33.02 23.09 -1.60
C ARG A 351 -31.55 23.52 -1.64
N ARG A 352 -31.27 24.78 -2.00
CA ARG A 352 -29.90 25.34 -2.00
C ARG A 352 -29.25 25.34 -0.62
N LYS A 353 -30.00 25.70 0.44
CA LYS A 353 -29.48 25.69 1.83
C LYS A 353 -29.11 24.28 2.29
N VAL A 354 -29.94 23.28 1.98
CA VAL A 354 -29.66 21.87 2.30
C VAL A 354 -28.38 21.40 1.60
N LEU A 355 -28.22 21.68 0.31
CA LEU A 355 -27.03 21.30 -0.44
C LEU A 355 -25.76 21.98 0.06
N LEU A 356 -25.86 23.25 0.48
CA LEU A 356 -24.72 23.95 1.08
C LEU A 356 -24.27 23.31 2.39
N ASP A 357 -25.22 22.88 3.24
CA ASP A 357 -24.93 22.22 4.51
C ASP A 357 -24.28 20.83 4.30
N ILE A 358 -24.77 20.09 3.29
CA ILE A 358 -24.16 18.83 2.85
C ILE A 358 -22.77 19.08 2.26
N ASN A 359 -22.60 20.09 1.41
CA ASN A 359 -21.30 20.41 0.80
C ASN A 359 -20.28 20.80 1.86
N LYS A 360 -20.68 21.57 2.88
CA LYS A 360 -19.82 21.90 4.02
C LYS A 360 -19.33 20.65 4.74
N SER A 361 -20.23 19.68 4.96
CA SER A 361 -19.88 18.40 5.59
C SER A 361 -18.94 17.56 4.71
N LEU A 362 -19.17 17.52 3.40
CA LEU A 362 -18.30 16.84 2.43
C LEU A 362 -16.90 17.48 2.37
N GLN A 363 -16.83 18.82 2.34
CA GLN A 363 -15.57 19.58 2.34
C GLN A 363 -14.75 19.29 3.60
N GLN A 364 -15.38 19.18 4.78
CA GLN A 364 -14.70 18.79 6.02
C GLN A 364 -14.04 17.41 5.93
N MET A 365 -14.64 16.50 5.15
CA MET A 365 -14.14 15.16 4.89
C MET A 365 -13.24 15.05 3.64
N GLY A 366 -12.94 16.16 2.97
CA GLY A 366 -12.02 16.21 1.83
C GLY A 366 -12.64 15.81 0.48
N SER A 367 -13.96 15.91 0.32
CA SER A 367 -14.67 15.68 -0.94
C SER A 367 -15.56 16.87 -1.29
N HIS A 368 -16.07 16.94 -2.52
CA HIS A 368 -16.92 18.05 -2.97
C HIS A 368 -18.24 17.54 -3.53
N ILE A 369 -19.34 18.27 -3.30
CA ILE A 369 -20.67 17.86 -3.75
C ILE A 369 -20.78 17.69 -5.28
N SER A 370 -19.93 18.38 -6.05
CA SER A 370 -19.86 18.26 -7.51
C SER A 370 -19.48 16.86 -8.00
N GLU A 371 -18.82 16.06 -7.17
CA GLU A 371 -18.44 14.69 -7.51
C GLU A 371 -19.65 13.75 -7.64
N TYR A 372 -20.74 14.06 -6.94
CA TYR A 372 -21.90 13.18 -6.79
C TYR A 372 -23.09 13.52 -7.69
N LYS A 373 -22.99 14.58 -8.51
CA LYS A 373 -24.01 15.00 -9.50
C LYS A 373 -25.45 14.98 -8.95
N LEU A 374 -25.66 15.52 -7.74
CA LEU A 374 -26.96 15.48 -7.07
C LEU A 374 -28.03 16.35 -7.77
N ILE A 375 -27.63 17.31 -8.61
CA ILE A 375 -28.52 18.18 -9.38
C ILE A 375 -28.02 18.36 -10.81
N ALA A 376 -28.95 18.46 -11.76
CA ALA A 376 -28.70 18.90 -13.12
C ALA A 376 -28.42 20.41 -13.13
N ASP A 377 -27.14 20.76 -13.26
CA ASP A 377 -26.58 22.05 -13.66
C ASP A 377 -27.51 23.28 -13.47
N ASP A 378 -27.45 23.89 -12.29
CA ASP A 378 -27.88 25.27 -12.13
C ASP A 378 -26.87 26.01 -11.24
N GLY A 379 -26.21 27.00 -11.85
CA GLY A 379 -25.40 28.07 -11.26
C GLY A 379 -24.50 27.71 -10.07
N SER A 380 -23.18 27.69 -10.31
CA SER A 380 -22.08 27.67 -9.33
C SER A 380 -22.52 27.93 -7.88
N LEU A 381 -22.49 26.90 -7.04
CA LEU A 381 -22.39 27.08 -5.60
C LEU A 381 -21.09 27.84 -5.36
N ASN A 382 -21.17 29.18 -5.35
CA ASN A 382 -20.02 30.05 -5.21
C ASN A 382 -19.36 29.70 -3.88
N CYS A 383 -18.25 28.96 -3.93
CA CYS A 383 -17.36 28.90 -2.81
C CYS A 383 -16.83 30.33 -2.65
N HIS A 384 -17.22 31.01 -1.58
CA HIS A 384 -16.22 31.90 -0.99
C HIS A 384 -14.97 31.05 -0.85
N GLU A 385 -13.82 31.56 -1.32
CA GLU A 385 -12.50 30.98 -1.10
C GLU A 385 -12.35 30.67 0.40
N SER A 386 -12.78 29.48 0.80
CA SER A 386 -12.51 28.94 2.10
C SER A 386 -11.07 28.50 2.01
N MET A 387 -10.23 29.10 2.85
CA MET A 387 -8.88 28.60 3.12
C MET A 387 -8.91 27.08 3.16
N THR A 388 -8.05 26.46 2.35
CA THR A 388 -7.91 25.00 2.32
C THR A 388 -7.61 24.49 3.72
N LYS A 389 -8.10 23.29 4.05
CA LYS A 389 -7.92 22.67 5.37
C LYS A 389 -6.46 22.63 5.81
N GLU A 390 -5.53 22.47 4.86
CA GLU A 390 -4.08 22.56 5.09
C GLU A 390 -3.70 23.94 5.63
N VAL A 391 -4.13 25.01 4.97
CA VAL A 391 -3.82 26.40 5.38
C VAL A 391 -4.48 26.75 6.71
N ASP A 392 -5.74 26.39 6.91
CA ASP A 392 -6.43 26.64 8.19
C ASP A 392 -5.81 25.79 9.33
N SER A 393 -5.35 24.57 9.03
CA SER A 393 -4.65 23.71 10.01
C SER A 393 -3.26 24.21 10.35
N GLU A 394 -2.51 24.77 9.40
CA GLU A 394 -1.19 25.37 9.63
C GLU A 394 -1.34 26.70 10.39
N MET A 395 -2.30 27.55 9.99
CA MET A 395 -2.57 28.83 10.66
C MET A 395 -3.14 28.67 12.09
N SER A 396 -3.71 27.52 12.42
CA SER A 396 -4.22 27.21 13.77
C SER A 396 -3.19 26.49 14.67
N ILE A 397 -1.95 26.30 14.22
CA ILE A 397 -0.86 25.77 15.05
C ILE A 397 -0.49 26.79 16.13
N VAL A 398 -0.82 26.48 17.38
CA VAL A 398 -0.41 27.28 18.54
C VAL A 398 1.07 27.05 18.82
N VAL A 399 1.91 28.01 18.47
CA VAL A 399 3.35 28.00 18.79
C VAL A 399 3.53 28.22 20.29
N SER A 400 4.11 27.24 20.99
CA SER A 400 4.31 27.35 22.44
C SER A 400 5.53 28.23 22.78
N PRO A 401 5.57 28.87 23.96
CA PRO A 401 6.74 29.63 24.41
C PRO A 401 8.03 28.79 24.47
N GLU A 402 7.91 27.46 24.67
CA GLU A 402 9.03 26.54 24.65
C GLU A 402 9.63 26.36 23.25
N ASP A 403 8.83 26.51 22.20
CA ASP A 403 9.26 26.42 20.80
C ASP A 403 10.12 27.62 20.39
N LEU A 404 9.83 28.80 20.94
CA LEU A 404 10.62 30.02 20.75
C LEU A 404 12.00 29.94 21.41
N LEU A 405 12.16 29.10 22.45
CA LEU A 405 13.42 28.90 23.15
C LEU A 405 14.33 27.87 22.47
N ILE A 406 13.92 27.23 21.38
CA ILE A 406 14.68 26.14 20.73
C ILE A 406 16.03 26.60 20.19
N ALA A 407 16.15 27.84 19.72
CA ALA A 407 17.42 28.40 19.28
C ALA A 407 18.52 28.34 20.37
N SER A 408 18.12 28.31 21.64
CA SER A 408 19.04 28.16 22.78
C SER A 408 19.45 26.71 23.09
N LYS A 409 18.71 25.73 22.57
CA LYS A 409 18.92 24.28 22.79
C LYS A 409 19.65 23.58 21.63
N LEU A 410 19.96 24.29 20.54
CA LEU A 410 20.67 23.75 19.39
C LEU A 410 22.15 23.52 19.69
N ASN A 411 22.71 22.43 19.18
CA ASN A 411 24.15 22.22 19.22
C ASN A 411 24.89 23.17 18.24
N ALA A 412 26.22 23.26 18.34
CA ALA A 412 27.01 24.25 17.59
C ALA A 412 26.96 24.10 16.06
N GLU A 413 26.67 22.91 15.52
CA GLU A 413 26.52 22.68 14.08
C GLU A 413 25.09 22.98 13.61
N GLN A 414 24.10 22.54 14.39
CA GLN A 414 22.68 22.84 14.18
C GLN A 414 22.40 24.33 14.24
N LYS A 415 23.05 25.05 15.18
CA LYS A 415 22.93 26.50 15.32
C LYS A 415 23.51 27.24 14.12
N ARG A 416 24.67 26.80 13.60
CA ARG A 416 25.26 27.38 12.39
C ARG A 416 24.37 27.20 11.16
N ALA A 417 23.78 26.02 10.97
CA ALA A 417 22.83 25.79 9.89
C ALA A 417 21.54 26.62 10.07
N TYR A 418 21.04 26.70 11.30
CA TYR A 418 19.85 27.48 11.66
C TYR A 418 20.02 28.97 11.36
N ASP A 419 21.12 29.57 11.83
CA ASP A 419 21.43 30.99 11.64
C ASP A 419 21.62 31.33 10.15
N LEU A 420 22.32 30.46 9.39
CA LEU A 420 22.53 30.63 7.95
C LEU A 420 21.22 30.61 7.16
N ILE A 421 20.32 29.67 7.47
CA ILE A 421 19.04 29.57 6.77
C ILE A 421 18.17 30.79 7.11
N LEU A 422 18.11 31.21 8.37
CA LEU A 422 17.35 32.40 8.78
C LEU A 422 17.86 33.68 8.13
N GLU A 423 19.18 33.90 8.11
CA GLU A 423 19.77 35.07 7.46
C GLU A 423 19.40 35.10 5.96
N THR A 424 19.39 33.93 5.33
CA THR A 424 19.07 33.81 3.91
C THR A 424 17.59 34.00 3.63
N VAL A 425 16.69 33.47 4.48
CA VAL A 425 15.23 33.66 4.38
C VAL A 425 14.83 35.13 4.51
N PHE A 426 15.50 35.89 5.39
CA PHE A 426 15.27 37.34 5.52
C PHE A 426 16.09 38.18 4.53
N SER A 427 16.92 37.54 3.70
CA SER A 427 17.62 38.20 2.59
C SER A 427 16.81 38.06 1.30
N SER A 428 16.85 39.06 0.42
CA SER A 428 16.14 39.05 -0.87
C SER A 428 16.78 38.12 -1.93
N LYS A 429 17.67 37.20 -1.54
CA LYS A 429 18.42 36.32 -2.44
C LYS A 429 17.87 34.89 -2.35
N GLY A 430 17.30 34.40 -3.45
CA GLY A 430 16.85 33.00 -3.55
C GLY A 430 18.02 32.02 -3.46
N GLN A 431 17.98 31.11 -2.49
CA GLN A 431 18.93 30.01 -2.33
C GLN A 431 18.20 28.73 -1.89
N SER A 432 18.74 27.57 -2.29
CA SER A 432 18.24 26.25 -1.91
C SER A 432 19.19 25.58 -0.92
N PHE A 433 18.64 25.02 0.18
CA PHE A 433 19.41 24.28 1.18
C PHE A 433 19.08 22.77 1.14
N SER A 434 20.11 21.93 1.20
CA SER A 434 19.95 20.47 1.34
C SER A 434 20.44 20.01 2.71
N LEU A 435 19.51 19.63 3.59
CA LEU A 435 19.81 19.15 4.94
C LEU A 435 19.93 17.63 4.98
N MET A 436 21.16 17.12 5.16
CA MET A 436 21.40 15.70 5.44
C MET A 436 21.52 15.44 6.93
N VAL A 437 20.53 14.75 7.50
CA VAL A 437 20.49 14.39 8.93
C VAL A 437 20.60 12.88 9.09
N TRP A 438 21.53 12.43 9.93
CA TRP A 438 21.71 11.02 10.28
C TRP A 438 20.85 10.67 11.50
N GLY A 439 19.83 9.82 11.32
CA GLY A 439 18.94 9.37 12.41
C GLY A 439 17.56 10.02 12.41
N THR A 440 16.52 9.23 12.70
CA THR A 440 15.11 9.63 12.52
C THR A 440 14.57 10.56 13.62
N ARG A 441 15.12 10.51 14.84
CA ARG A 441 14.63 11.29 15.99
C ARG A 441 15.06 12.76 15.92
N GLU A 442 16.34 13.01 15.61
CA GLU A 442 16.88 14.38 15.49
C GLU A 442 16.33 15.10 14.25
N LYS A 443 16.08 14.35 13.17
CA LYS A 443 15.51 14.90 11.93
C LYS A 443 14.10 15.48 12.10
N HIS A 444 13.23 14.81 12.84
CA HIS A 444 11.87 15.31 13.10
C HIS A 444 11.89 16.48 14.09
N PHE A 445 12.70 16.38 15.16
CA PHE A 445 12.78 17.43 16.17
C PHE A 445 13.29 18.75 15.57
N TYR A 446 14.34 18.69 14.74
CA TYR A 446 14.90 19.88 14.11
C TYR A 446 13.98 20.44 13.01
N ILE A 447 13.48 19.62 12.07
CA ILE A 447 12.71 20.12 10.91
C ILE A 447 11.33 20.65 11.32
N VAL A 448 10.57 19.91 12.11
CA VAL A 448 9.18 20.29 12.45
C VAL A 448 9.18 21.60 13.24
N ARG A 449 10.07 21.72 14.23
CA ARG A 449 10.09 22.91 15.09
C ARG A 449 10.81 24.10 14.48
N PHE A 450 11.74 23.86 13.55
CA PHE A 450 12.34 24.91 12.72
C PHE A 450 11.30 25.58 11.81
N LEU A 451 10.49 24.77 11.12
CA LEU A 451 9.41 25.27 10.26
C LEU A 451 8.38 26.06 11.07
N GLN A 452 8.00 25.58 12.26
CA GLN A 452 7.10 26.30 13.18
C GLN A 452 7.65 27.67 13.64
N HIS A 453 8.97 27.81 13.80
CA HIS A 453 9.58 29.10 14.15
C HIS A 453 9.61 30.08 12.97
N LEU A 454 9.78 29.59 11.74
CA LEU A 454 9.70 30.40 10.52
C LEU A 454 8.27 30.88 10.26
N ASP A 455 7.29 30.01 10.53
CA ASP A 455 5.88 30.30 10.36
C ASP A 455 5.38 31.39 11.34
N HIS A 456 5.83 31.33 12.61
CA HIS A 456 5.57 32.40 13.60
C HIS A 456 6.06 33.79 13.16
N ARG A 457 7.12 33.85 12.33
CA ARG A 457 7.68 35.11 11.83
C ARG A 457 7.09 35.55 10.48
N GLY A 458 6.06 34.86 9.99
CA GLY A 458 5.27 35.26 8.81
C GLY A 458 5.99 35.07 7.48
N THR A 459 6.87 34.08 7.36
CA THR A 459 7.73 33.89 6.17
C THR A 459 7.24 32.82 5.17
N LEU A 460 6.14 32.12 5.46
CA LEU A 460 5.53 31.09 4.60
C LEU A 460 4.17 31.53 4.04
N GLN A 461 4.08 32.77 3.52
CA GLN A 461 2.95 33.23 2.70
C GLN A 461 3.31 33.23 1.21
#